data_AF-A0A2H1A7B6-F1
#
_entry.id   AF-A0A2H1A7B6-F1
#
_cell.length_a   1.000
_cell.length_b   1.000
_cell.length_c   1.000
_cell.angle_alpha   90.00
_cell.angle_beta   90.00
_cell.angle_gamma   90.00
#
_symmetry.space_group_name_H-M   'P 1'
#
loop_
_entity.id
_entity.type
_entity.pdbx_description
1 polymer ?
#
loop_
_entity_poly.entity_id
_entity_poly.type
_entity_poly.pdbx_seq_one_letter_code
_entity_poly.pdbx_strand_id
1 'polypeptide(L)'
;MLLETIISFFYALWAFVKPFLWLIIVIVLACVAYLKRRELAEIAERLRNRRRWYNRMQQSSSFEQDLENGLSSGNFDISGNIGNDSRDGLDENAKAEIRRIMQRESLPFDEARLRYFRAELSRNGVASDGLPTDKRTVTFDRL
;
A
#
# COMPACT_ATOMS: atom_id res chain seq x y z
N MET A 1 -7.35 -6.07 59.87
CA MET A 1 -8.71 -6.57 59.57
C MET A 1 -9.59 -5.55 58.85
N LEU A 2 -9.76 -4.32 59.38
CA LEU A 2 -10.59 -3.30 58.73
C LEU A 2 -10.03 -2.81 57.38
N LEU A 3 -8.71 -2.65 57.24
CA LEU A 3 -8.10 -2.22 55.99
C LEU A 3 -8.25 -3.25 54.86
N GLU A 4 -8.01 -4.53 55.16
CA GLU A 4 -8.14 -5.65 54.20
C GLU A 4 -9.56 -5.83 53.68
N THR A 5 -10.56 -5.63 54.55
CA THR A 5 -11.97 -5.72 54.16
C THR A 5 -12.38 -4.55 53.27
N ILE A 6 -11.89 -3.34 53.55
CA ILE A 6 -12.09 -2.16 52.69
C ILE A 6 -11.46 -2.38 51.30
N ILE A 7 -10.21 -2.85 51.25
CA ILE A 7 -9.51 -3.11 49.98
C ILE A 7 -10.25 -4.17 49.17
N SER A 8 -10.63 -5.28 49.79
CA SER A 8 -11.37 -6.37 49.13
C SER A 8 -12.72 -5.89 48.57
N PHE A 9 -13.42 -5.02 49.30
CA PHE A 9 -14.66 -4.39 48.84
C PHE A 9 -14.44 -3.55 47.57
N PHE A 10 -13.41 -2.71 47.53
CA PHE A 10 -13.10 -1.90 46.34
C PHE A 10 -12.70 -2.76 45.13
N TYR A 11 -11.95 -3.84 45.33
CA TYR A 11 -11.64 -4.80 44.26
C TYR A 11 -12.89 -5.48 43.69
N ALA A 12 -13.80 -5.91 44.55
CA ALA A 12 -15.06 -6.51 44.14
C ALA A 12 -15.94 -5.50 43.38
N LEU A 13 -16.01 -4.26 43.88
CA LEU A 13 -16.75 -3.17 43.24
C LEU A 13 -16.16 -2.85 41.85
N TRP A 14 -14.85 -2.76 41.73
CA TRP A 14 -14.18 -2.54 40.44
C TRP A 14 -14.42 -3.69 39.47
N ALA A 15 -14.32 -4.94 39.92
CA ALA A 15 -14.59 -6.11 39.11
C ALA A 15 -16.04 -6.14 38.60
N PHE A 16 -16.98 -5.67 39.41
CA PHE A 16 -18.40 -5.54 39.04
C PHE A 16 -18.63 -4.43 38.01
N VAL A 17 -17.98 -3.27 38.14
CA VAL A 17 -18.17 -2.10 37.24
C VAL A 17 -17.42 -2.26 35.90
N LYS A 18 -16.25 -2.91 35.92
CA LYS A 18 -15.38 -3.12 34.75
C LYS A 18 -16.10 -3.67 33.49
N PRO A 19 -16.96 -4.71 33.54
CA PRO A 19 -17.65 -5.21 32.35
C PRO A 19 -18.60 -4.17 31.74
N PHE A 20 -19.27 -3.36 32.56
CA PHE A 20 -20.17 -2.31 32.07
C PHE A 20 -19.40 -1.19 31.36
N LEU A 21 -18.21 -0.83 31.86
CA LEU A 21 -17.33 0.12 31.18
C LEU A 21 -16.88 -0.42 29.81
N TRP A 22 -16.50 -1.69 29.74
CA TRP A 22 -16.18 -2.33 28.46
C TRP A 22 -17.37 -2.35 27.49
N LEU A 23 -18.57 -2.65 28.00
CA LEU A 23 -19.80 -2.61 27.20
C LEU A 23 -20.04 -1.21 26.61
N ILE A 24 -19.90 -0.16 27.43
CA ILE A 24 -20.04 1.23 26.97
C ILE A 24 -18.99 1.55 25.89
N ILE A 25 -17.73 1.16 26.09
CA ILE A 25 -16.66 1.37 25.09
C ILE A 25 -17.01 0.69 23.76
N VAL A 26 -17.50 -0.56 23.79
CA VAL A 26 -17.90 -1.29 22.58
C VAL A 26 -19.09 -0.62 21.89
N ILE A 27 -20.09 -0.15 22.66
CA ILE A 27 -21.25 0.57 22.11
C ILE A 27 -20.81 1.88 21.45
N VAL A 28 -19.92 2.64 22.10
CA VAL A 28 -19.39 3.90 21.54
C VAL A 28 -18.61 3.62 20.26
N LEU A 29 -17.73 2.62 20.25
CA LEU A 29 -17.00 2.20 19.05
C LEU A 29 -17.94 1.77 17.92
N ALA A 30 -18.96 0.98 18.21
CA ALA A 30 -19.95 0.55 17.23
C ALA A 30 -20.75 1.75 16.68
N CYS A 31 -21.11 2.71 17.54
CA CYS A 31 -21.82 3.91 17.14
C CYS A 31 -20.95 4.80 16.24
N VAL A 32 -19.69 5.02 16.60
CA VAL A 32 -18.72 5.74 15.77
C VAL A 32 -18.53 5.05 14.42
N ALA A 33 -18.37 3.72 14.40
CA ALA A 33 -18.24 2.94 13.18
C ALA A 33 -19.50 3.04 12.30
N TYR A 34 -20.69 3.06 12.90
CA TYR A 34 -21.95 3.21 12.18
C TYR A 34 -22.12 4.59 11.55
N LEU A 35 -21.75 5.65 12.27
CA LEU A 35 -21.77 7.02 11.77
C LEU A 35 -20.76 7.23 10.65
N LYS A 36 -19.56 6.65 10.79
CA LYS A 36 -18.47 6.73 9.81
C LYS A 36 -18.47 5.60 8.78
N ARG A 37 -19.57 4.85 8.67
CA ARG A 37 -19.66 3.66 7.80
C ARG A 37 -19.27 3.91 6.34
N ARG A 38 -19.54 5.11 5.81
CA ARG A 38 -19.23 5.47 4.42
C ARG A 38 -17.72 5.68 4.21
N GLU A 39 -17.08 6.47 5.06
CA GLU A 39 -15.62 6.67 5.03
C GLU A 39 -14.86 5.37 5.32
N LEU A 40 -15.36 4.56 6.27
CA LEU A 40 -14.78 3.25 6.60
C LEU A 40 -14.92 2.25 5.45
N ALA A 41 -16.02 2.29 4.69
CA ALA A 41 -16.19 1.44 3.52
C ALA A 41 -15.16 1.76 2.43
N GLU A 42 -14.91 3.04 2.14
CA GLU A 42 -13.89 3.45 1.16
C GLU A 42 -12.48 3.06 1.61
N ILE A 43 -12.14 3.26 2.88
CA ILE A 43 -10.85 2.86 3.45
C ILE A 43 -10.71 1.33 3.43
N ALA A 44 -11.76 0.59 3.80
CA ALA A 44 -11.78 -0.87 3.77
C ALA A 44 -11.64 -1.40 2.35
N GLU A 45 -12.27 -0.78 1.35
CA GLU A 45 -12.11 -1.15 -0.05
C GLU A 45 -10.71 -0.87 -0.58
N ARG A 46 -10.11 0.27 -0.23
CA ARG A 46 -8.70 0.58 -0.56
C ARG A 46 -7.73 -0.45 0.02
N LEU A 47 -7.94 -0.85 1.28
CA LEU A 47 -7.15 -1.90 1.95
C LEU A 47 -7.39 -3.30 1.35
N ARG A 48 -8.65 -3.65 1.07
CA ARG A 48 -9.05 -4.93 0.49
C ARG A 48 -8.52 -5.10 -0.93
N ASN A 49 -8.59 -4.04 -1.75
CA ASN A 49 -8.06 -4.07 -3.11
C ASN A 49 -6.53 -4.12 -3.13
N ARG A 50 -5.83 -3.42 -2.20
CA ARG A 50 -4.38 -3.60 -2.05
C ARG A 50 -4.03 -5.05 -1.72
N ARG A 51 -4.63 -5.65 -0.68
CA ARG A 51 -4.34 -7.05 -0.30
C ARG A 51 -4.66 -8.07 -1.40
N ARG A 52 -5.77 -7.90 -2.14
CA ARG A 52 -6.15 -8.81 -3.22
C ARG A 52 -5.25 -8.70 -4.45
N TRP A 53 -4.72 -7.51 -4.75
CA TRP A 53 -3.73 -7.34 -5.82
C TRP A 53 -2.37 -7.92 -5.40
N TYR A 54 -1.91 -7.62 -4.18
CA TYR A 54 -0.67 -8.18 -3.63
C TYR A 54 -0.66 -9.71 -3.62
N ASN A 55 -1.72 -10.33 -3.10
CA ASN A 55 -1.81 -11.79 -3.04
C ASN A 55 -1.94 -12.47 -4.41
N ARG A 56 -2.37 -11.75 -5.45
CA ARG A 56 -2.52 -12.29 -6.82
C ARG A 56 -1.22 -12.23 -7.62
N MET A 57 -0.36 -11.25 -7.32
CA MET A 57 0.97 -11.09 -7.94
C MET A 57 2.04 -11.97 -7.31
N GLN A 58 1.89 -12.31 -6.03
CA GLN A 58 2.89 -13.11 -5.30
C GLN A 58 2.90 -14.60 -5.68
N GLN A 59 1.97 -15.07 -6.52
CA GLN A 59 2.00 -16.41 -7.11
C GLN A 59 2.73 -16.37 -8.45
N SER A 60 4.06 -16.48 -8.39
CA SER A 60 4.99 -16.65 -9.52
C SER A 60 4.80 -15.63 -10.65
N SER A 61 5.42 -14.45 -10.50
CA SER A 61 5.50 -13.46 -11.55
C SER A 61 6.44 -13.93 -12.67
N SER A 62 5.89 -14.62 -13.66
CA SER A 62 6.64 -15.06 -14.83
C SER A 62 6.55 -14.01 -15.96
N PHE A 63 7.55 -13.98 -16.85
CA PHE A 63 7.55 -13.09 -18.01
C PHE A 63 6.32 -13.32 -18.91
N GLU A 64 5.77 -14.54 -18.94
CA GLU A 64 4.54 -14.88 -19.64
C GLU A 64 3.34 -14.12 -19.04
N GLN A 65 3.20 -14.12 -17.72
CA GLN A 65 2.11 -13.38 -17.06
C GLN A 65 2.26 -11.88 -17.27
N ASP A 66 3.47 -11.34 -17.22
CA ASP A 66 3.72 -9.92 -17.48
C ASP A 66 3.29 -9.54 -18.90
N LEU A 67 3.57 -10.39 -19.88
CA LEU A 67 3.17 -10.21 -21.27
C LEU A 67 1.64 -10.25 -21.43
N GLU A 68 0.97 -11.26 -20.84
CA GLU A 68 -0.50 -11.38 -20.83
C GLU A 68 -1.16 -10.17 -20.16
N ASN A 69 -0.48 -9.58 -19.18
CA ASN A 69 -0.95 -8.41 -18.44
C ASN A 69 -0.68 -7.08 -19.16
N GLY A 70 -0.08 -7.12 -20.35
CA GLY A 70 0.22 -5.94 -21.16
C GLY A 70 1.42 -5.13 -20.64
N LEU A 71 2.32 -5.74 -19.87
CA LEU A 71 3.55 -5.11 -19.38
C LEU A 71 4.71 -5.21 -20.39
N SER A 72 4.37 -5.11 -21.68
CA SER A 72 5.29 -5.17 -22.81
C SER A 72 4.92 -4.11 -23.85
N SER A 73 5.90 -3.60 -24.58
CA SER A 73 5.76 -2.55 -25.59
C SER A 73 6.90 -2.63 -26.61
N GLY A 74 6.81 -1.87 -27.70
CA GLY A 74 7.90 -1.82 -28.70
C GLY A 74 9.24 -1.35 -28.12
N ASN A 75 9.22 -0.48 -27.10
CA ASN A 75 10.43 0.03 -26.44
C ASN A 75 10.88 -0.83 -25.25
N PHE A 76 10.10 -1.84 -24.88
CA PHE A 76 10.35 -2.73 -23.76
C PHE A 76 9.68 -4.07 -24.05
N ASP A 77 10.36 -4.90 -24.82
CA ASP A 77 9.91 -6.22 -25.20
C ASP A 77 10.48 -7.28 -24.25
N ILE A 78 9.58 -8.03 -23.62
CA ILE A 78 9.91 -9.12 -22.69
C ILE A 78 9.63 -10.51 -23.27
N SER A 79 9.15 -10.59 -24.51
CA SER A 79 8.79 -11.86 -25.17
C SER A 79 9.97 -12.82 -25.28
N GLY A 80 11.19 -12.29 -25.46
CA GLY A 80 12.43 -13.09 -25.52
C GLY A 80 12.91 -13.65 -24.17
N ASN A 81 12.31 -13.23 -23.05
CA ASN A 81 12.69 -13.69 -21.70
C ASN A 81 11.86 -14.91 -21.23
N ILE A 82 10.80 -15.24 -21.95
CA ILE A 82 9.91 -16.39 -21.71
C ILE A 82 10.72 -17.69 -21.79
N GLY A 83 10.67 -18.50 -20.72
CA GLY A 83 11.28 -19.83 -20.65
C GLY A 83 12.82 -19.94 -20.56
N ASN A 84 13.58 -18.85 -20.71
CA ASN A 84 15.05 -18.89 -20.76
C ASN A 84 15.77 -17.90 -19.84
N ASP A 85 15.02 -17.10 -19.08
CA ASP A 85 15.57 -16.08 -18.19
C ASP A 85 15.20 -16.39 -16.73
N SER A 86 16.22 -16.52 -15.88
CA SER A 86 16.07 -16.79 -14.44
C SER A 86 16.03 -15.54 -13.58
N ARG A 87 16.10 -14.34 -14.18
CA ARG A 87 15.99 -13.07 -13.44
C ARG A 87 14.55 -12.87 -12.98
N ASP A 88 14.40 -12.25 -11.80
CA ASP A 88 13.09 -11.97 -11.17
C ASP A 88 12.19 -10.99 -11.96
N GLY A 89 12.66 -10.44 -13.09
CA GLY A 89 11.88 -9.52 -13.93
C GLY A 89 11.70 -8.14 -13.29
N LEU A 90 10.54 -7.50 -13.56
CA LEU A 90 10.19 -6.21 -12.95
C LEU A 90 9.79 -6.40 -11.47
N ASP A 91 10.02 -5.39 -10.63
CA ASP A 91 9.56 -5.41 -9.23
C ASP A 91 8.03 -5.50 -9.14
N GLU A 92 7.51 -6.39 -8.29
CA GLU A 92 6.08 -6.66 -8.16
C GLU A 92 5.27 -5.44 -7.69
N ASN A 93 5.83 -4.60 -6.82
CA ASN A 93 5.15 -3.36 -6.39
C ASN A 93 5.04 -2.40 -7.57
N ALA A 94 6.11 -2.26 -8.35
CA ALA A 94 6.13 -1.44 -9.54
C ALA A 94 5.10 -1.91 -10.57
N LYS A 95 5.03 -3.22 -10.86
CA LYS A 95 4.02 -3.80 -11.77
C LYS A 95 2.60 -3.46 -11.33
N ALA A 96 2.31 -3.65 -10.04
CA ALA A 96 0.99 -3.37 -9.49
C ALA A 96 0.57 -1.90 -9.63
N GLU A 97 1.51 -0.97 -9.39
CA GLU A 97 1.25 0.45 -9.54
C GLU A 97 1.08 0.86 -11.00
N ILE A 98 1.95 0.38 -11.89
CA ILE A 98 1.87 0.66 -13.33
C ILE A 98 0.52 0.20 -13.89
N ARG A 99 0.08 -1.01 -13.55
CA ARG A 99 -1.25 -1.50 -13.97
C ARG A 99 -2.39 -0.65 -13.44
N ARG A 100 -2.27 -0.15 -12.21
CA ARG A 100 -3.28 0.76 -11.65
C ARG A 100 -3.33 2.07 -12.40
N ILE A 101 -2.17 2.62 -12.79
CA ILE A 101 -2.09 3.85 -13.61
C ILE A 101 -2.73 3.58 -14.99
N MET A 102 -2.39 2.47 -15.64
CA MET A 102 -2.99 2.07 -16.92
C MET A 102 -4.53 2.01 -16.84
N GLN A 103 -5.08 1.38 -15.80
CA GLN A 103 -6.54 1.24 -15.62
C GLN A 103 -7.22 2.56 -15.27
N ARG A 104 -6.61 3.36 -14.38
CA ARG A 104 -7.19 4.61 -13.88
C ARG A 104 -7.18 5.71 -14.95
N GLU A 105 -6.14 5.76 -15.75
CA GLU A 105 -5.88 6.86 -16.68
C GLU A 105 -6.01 6.45 -18.16
N SER A 106 -6.32 5.18 -18.41
CA SER A 106 -6.45 4.61 -19.76
C SER A 106 -5.23 4.84 -20.64
N LEU A 107 -4.04 4.73 -20.05
CA LEU A 107 -2.75 4.96 -20.72
C LEU A 107 -2.10 3.65 -21.18
N PRO A 108 -1.32 3.68 -22.28
CA PRO A 108 -0.49 2.55 -22.67
C PRO A 108 0.62 2.28 -21.64
N PHE A 109 1.21 1.09 -21.70
CA PHE A 109 2.22 0.62 -20.75
C PHE A 109 3.41 1.58 -20.60
N ASP A 110 4.00 2.05 -21.69
CA ASP A 110 5.17 2.93 -21.63
C ASP A 110 4.87 4.27 -20.95
N GLU A 111 3.70 4.85 -21.21
CA GLU A 111 3.28 6.10 -20.56
C GLU A 111 3.01 5.91 -19.07
N ALA A 112 2.36 4.79 -18.71
CA ALA A 112 2.12 4.43 -17.32
C ALA A 112 3.43 4.16 -16.57
N ARG A 113 4.39 3.47 -17.20
CA ARG A 113 5.74 3.23 -16.67
C ARG A 113 6.49 4.54 -16.46
N LEU A 114 6.42 5.46 -17.42
CA LEU A 114 7.05 6.78 -17.32
C LEU A 114 6.47 7.61 -16.17
N ARG A 115 5.13 7.62 -16.00
CA ARG A 115 4.48 8.31 -14.87
C ARG A 115 4.88 7.71 -13.53
N TYR A 116 4.88 6.38 -13.42
CA TYR A 116 5.33 5.67 -12.24
C TYR A 116 6.76 6.07 -11.88
N PHE A 117 7.68 6.00 -12.85
CA PHE A 117 9.09 6.31 -12.65
C PHE A 117 9.32 7.77 -12.22
N ARG A 118 8.65 8.73 -12.86
CA ARG A 118 8.73 10.15 -12.46
C ARG A 118 8.21 10.39 -11.05
N ALA A 119 7.11 9.74 -10.68
CA ALA A 119 6.57 9.83 -9.32
C ALA A 119 7.55 9.24 -8.30
N GLU A 120 8.21 8.13 -8.63
CA GLU A 120 9.21 7.50 -7.76
C GLU A 120 10.46 8.36 -7.60
N LEU A 121 10.98 8.94 -8.70
CA LEU A 121 12.07 9.91 -8.63
C LEU A 121 11.72 11.10 -7.72
N SER A 122 10.56 11.70 -7.93
CA SER A 122 10.10 12.84 -7.13
C SER A 122 9.96 12.48 -5.64
N ARG A 123 9.41 11.29 -5.32
CA ARG A 123 9.33 10.79 -3.94
C ARG A 123 10.70 10.63 -3.28
N ASN A 124 11.71 10.26 -4.07
CA ASN A 124 13.08 10.07 -3.60
C ASN A 124 13.95 11.34 -3.73
N GLY A 125 13.32 12.51 -3.90
CA GLY A 125 14.03 13.78 -3.92
C GLY A 125 14.86 14.00 -5.20
N VAL A 126 14.39 13.50 -6.33
CA VAL A 126 14.98 13.75 -7.66
C VAL A 126 13.99 14.55 -8.50
N ALA A 127 14.44 15.69 -9.02
CA ALA A 127 13.65 16.58 -9.86
C ALA A 127 13.50 16.04 -11.29
N SER A 128 12.66 16.70 -12.09
CA SER A 128 12.36 16.29 -13.47
C SER A 128 13.55 16.38 -14.43
N ASP A 129 14.55 17.19 -14.07
CA ASP A 129 15.84 17.31 -14.75
C ASP A 129 16.82 16.17 -14.39
N GLY A 130 16.45 15.30 -13.45
CA GLY A 130 17.29 14.22 -12.94
C GLY A 130 18.25 14.63 -11.83
N LEU A 131 18.19 15.89 -11.36
CA LEU A 131 19.03 16.38 -10.28
C LEU A 131 18.39 16.15 -8.92
N PRO A 132 19.17 15.89 -7.86
CA PRO A 132 18.65 15.87 -6.50
C PRO A 132 18.03 17.22 -6.11
N THR A 133 16.91 17.20 -5.39
CA THR A 133 16.22 18.39 -4.89
C THR A 133 16.84 18.97 -3.62
N ASP A 134 17.84 18.29 -3.05
CA ASP A 134 18.58 18.78 -1.89
C ASP A 134 19.39 20.03 -2.25
N LYS A 135 19.18 21.10 -1.50
CA LYS A 135 19.85 22.40 -1.64
C LYS A 135 21.36 22.33 -1.43
N ARG A 136 21.85 21.30 -0.74
CA ARG A 136 23.28 21.09 -0.50
C ARG A 136 23.96 20.28 -1.60
N THR A 137 23.20 19.82 -2.59
CA THR A 137 23.75 19.08 -3.72
C THR A 137 24.68 19.98 -4.51
N VAL A 138 25.92 19.53 -4.70
CA VAL A 138 26.87 20.13 -5.63
C VAL A 138 26.83 19.32 -6.90
N THR A 139 26.38 19.93 -7.99
CA THR A 139 26.40 19.34 -9.33
C THR A 139 27.52 19.96 -10.14
N PHE A 140 28.15 19.18 -11.01
CA PHE A 140 29.15 19.67 -11.96
C PHE A 140 28.49 19.71 -13.33
N ASP A 141 28.49 20.88 -13.97
CA ASP A 141 28.07 20.97 -15.37
C ASP A 141 29.09 20.23 -16.24
N ARG A 142 28.61 19.46 -17.22
CA ARG A 142 29.45 19.00 -18.32
C ARG A 142 29.64 20.19 -19.27
N LEU A 143 30.81 20.81 -19.22
CA LEU A 143 31.32 21.63 -20.31
C LEU A 143 31.43 20.79 -21.60
#